data_AF-A0AAE5NIW7-F1
#
_entry.id   AF-A0AAE5NIW7-F1
#
_cell.length_a   1.000
_cell.length_b   1.000
_cell.length_c   1.000
_cell.angle_alpha   90.00
_cell.angle_beta   90.00
_cell.angle_gamma   90.00
#
_symmetry.space_group_name_H-M   'P 1'
#
loop_
_entity.id
_entity.type
_entity.pdbx_description
1 polymer ?
#
loop_
_entity_poly.entity_id
_entity_poly.type
_entity_poly.pdbx_seq_one_letter_code
_entity_poly.pdbx_strand_id
1 'polypeptide(L)'
;MHGIEPYESLLEIKRSEFIGHVKRVYTTDEARAYIDSLRKSYHDARHVCSAFVLGADREIQRSSDDGEPAGTAGIPMLQALLARQTRIDEGGTDLSDLVAVVVRYFGGIKLGAGGLVRAYTDAVVQTLDNAHFDSRERMRVGTVLVSLAEVGRVENEIRASGIEVLGTDYLVDGAQISLGVFDREQKKREAQERVIAITSGQENIVWGDTRWIDIPCF
;
A
#
# COMPACT_ATOMS: atom_id res chain seq x y z
N MET A 1 2.32 -1.35 -1.67
CA MET A 1 2.43 -2.76 -2.11
C MET A 1 1.66 -2.91 -3.40
N HIS A 2 2.22 -3.58 -4.41
CA HIS A 2 1.55 -3.81 -5.67
C HIS A 2 0.41 -4.82 -5.53
N GLY A 3 -0.79 -4.44 -5.98
CA GLY A 3 -1.98 -5.28 -5.87
C GLY A 3 -2.47 -5.53 -4.44
N ILE A 4 -3.36 -6.52 -4.29
CA ILE A 4 -4.00 -6.91 -3.02
C ILE A 4 -3.65 -8.32 -2.56
N GLU A 5 -2.93 -9.08 -3.40
CA GLU A 5 -2.51 -10.44 -3.06
C GLU A 5 -1.41 -10.41 -1.98
N PRO A 6 -1.39 -11.39 -1.07
CA PRO A 6 -0.36 -11.46 -0.05
C PRO A 6 0.97 -11.96 -0.62
N TYR A 7 2.07 -11.44 -0.08
CA TYR A 7 3.40 -12.03 -0.23
C TYR A 7 3.66 -12.98 0.93
N GLU A 8 4.36 -14.07 0.65
CA GLU A 8 4.69 -15.11 1.63
C GLU A 8 6.19 -15.46 1.57
N SER A 9 6.77 -15.78 2.73
CA SER A 9 8.08 -16.40 2.80
C SER A 9 8.19 -17.36 3.99
N LEU A 10 9.03 -18.38 3.86
CA LEU A 10 9.37 -19.31 4.94
C LEU A 10 10.80 -19.03 5.44
N LEU A 11 10.95 -18.90 6.75
CA LEU A 11 12.23 -18.81 7.43
C LEU A 11 12.34 -19.94 8.47
N GLU A 12 13.40 -20.74 8.38
CA GLU A 12 13.68 -21.82 9.33
C GLU A 12 14.84 -21.47 10.27
N ILE A 13 14.60 -21.50 11.58
CA ILE A 13 15.64 -21.25 12.60
C ILE A 13 15.54 -22.30 13.70
N LYS A 14 16.62 -23.07 13.88
CA LYS A 14 16.70 -24.15 14.88
C LYS A 14 15.46 -25.07 14.84
N ARG A 15 15.08 -25.51 13.63
CA ARG A 15 13.91 -26.35 13.33
C ARG A 15 12.55 -25.69 13.59
N SER A 16 12.52 -24.45 14.06
CA SER A 16 11.27 -23.68 14.12
C SER A 16 11.04 -23.04 12.77
N GLU A 17 9.80 -23.10 12.30
CA GLU A 17 9.36 -22.50 11.05
C GLU A 17 8.65 -21.18 11.37
N PHE A 18 8.98 -20.14 10.62
CA PHE A 18 8.37 -18.82 10.66
C PHE A 18 7.85 -18.52 9.26
N ILE A 19 6.55 -18.66 9.07
CA ILE A 19 5.86 -18.38 7.80
C ILE A 19 5.40 -16.93 7.86
N GLY A 20 6.13 -16.06 7.17
CA GLY A 20 5.82 -14.64 7.08
C GLY A 20 4.83 -14.37 5.96
N HIS A 21 3.81 -13.58 6.26
CA HIS A 21 2.85 -13.05 5.31
C HIS A 21 2.84 -11.53 5.39
N VAL A 22 2.79 -10.86 4.25
CA VAL A 22 2.55 -9.42 4.17
C VAL A 22 1.44 -9.17 3.17
N LYS A 23 0.44 -8.39 3.56
CA LYS A 23 -0.70 -8.06 2.72
C LYS A 23 -1.05 -6.59 2.81
N ARG A 24 -1.45 -6.01 1.68
CA ARG A 24 -2.01 -4.66 1.61
C ARG A 24 -3.40 -4.61 2.24
N VAL A 25 -3.62 -3.63 3.10
CA VAL A 25 -4.90 -3.38 3.79
C VAL A 25 -5.05 -1.89 4.08
N TYR A 26 -6.27 -1.36 4.05
CA TYR A 26 -6.55 0.06 4.27
C TYR A 26 -7.25 0.34 5.60
N THR A 27 -7.84 -0.68 6.21
CA THR A 27 -8.62 -0.53 7.42
C THR A 27 -8.18 -1.52 8.50
N THR A 28 -8.45 -1.16 9.75
CA THR A 28 -8.21 -2.07 10.88
C THR A 28 -9.04 -3.35 10.76
N ASP A 29 -10.25 -3.27 10.18
CA ASP A 29 -11.12 -4.42 10.01
C ASP A 29 -10.61 -5.36 8.91
N GLU A 30 -10.07 -4.85 7.81
CA GLU A 30 -9.38 -5.66 6.79
C GLU A 30 -8.14 -6.36 7.37
N ALA A 31 -7.33 -5.65 8.16
CA ALA A 31 -6.17 -6.22 8.83
C ALA A 31 -6.57 -7.37 9.76
N ARG A 32 -7.59 -7.16 10.59
CA ARG A 32 -8.12 -8.19 11.51
C ARG A 32 -8.70 -9.38 10.76
N ALA A 33 -9.49 -9.14 9.72
CA ALA A 33 -10.07 -10.20 8.91
C ALA A 33 -8.99 -11.09 8.28
N TYR A 34 -7.88 -10.48 7.82
CA TYR A 34 -6.75 -11.23 7.28
C TYR A 34 -6.03 -12.07 8.34
N ILE A 35 -5.74 -11.49 9.52
CA ILE A 35 -5.14 -12.22 10.65
C ILE A 35 -6.02 -13.43 11.05
N ASP A 36 -7.34 -13.22 11.16
CA ASP A 36 -8.29 -14.27 11.49
C ASP A 36 -8.37 -15.35 10.40
N SER A 37 -8.24 -14.98 9.12
CA SER A 37 -8.16 -15.97 8.04
C SER A 37 -6.93 -16.85 8.16
N LEU A 38 -5.77 -16.29 8.48
CA LEU A 38 -4.54 -17.08 8.68
C LEU A 38 -4.63 -17.96 9.93
N ARG A 39 -5.22 -17.47 11.02
CA ARG A 39 -5.48 -18.30 12.21
C ARG A 39 -6.38 -19.50 11.90
N LYS A 40 -7.37 -19.34 11.01
CA LYS A 40 -8.23 -20.45 10.56
C LYS A 40 -7.47 -21.43 9.67
N SER A 41 -6.66 -20.94 8.74
CA SER A 41 -5.86 -21.78 7.85
C SER A 41 -4.81 -22.58 8.62
N TYR A 42 -4.08 -21.92 9.52
CA TYR A 42 -3.04 -22.49 10.38
C TYR A 42 -3.56 -22.77 11.79
N HIS A 43 -4.70 -23.46 11.88
CA HIS A 43 -5.41 -23.74 13.14
C HIS A 43 -4.59 -24.54 14.17
N ASP A 44 -3.54 -25.23 13.74
CA ASP A 44 -2.62 -26.02 14.57
C ASP A 44 -1.35 -25.25 14.99
N ALA A 45 -1.12 -24.07 14.43
CA ALA A 45 -0.05 -23.18 14.86
C ALA A 45 -0.37 -22.58 16.23
N ARG A 46 0.66 -22.49 17.09
CA ARG A 46 0.49 -21.95 18.45
C ARG A 46 0.50 -20.42 18.49
N HIS A 47 1.18 -19.80 17.54
CA HIS A 47 1.40 -18.36 17.50
C HIS A 47 1.21 -17.86 16.08
N VAL A 48 0.31 -16.89 15.95
CA VAL A 48 0.01 -16.11 14.75
C VAL A 48 0.22 -14.64 15.12
N CYS A 49 1.49 -14.26 15.22
CA CYS A 49 1.90 -12.92 15.63
C CYS A 49 1.63 -11.93 14.49
N SER A 50 1.37 -10.68 14.81
CA SER A 50 0.99 -9.69 13.79
C SER A 50 1.49 -8.29 14.11
N ALA A 51 1.62 -7.47 13.06
CA ALA A 51 1.81 -6.04 13.14
C ALA A 51 1.19 -5.37 11.91
N PHE A 52 0.62 -4.18 12.06
CA PHE A 52 0.13 -3.40 10.92
C PHE A 52 0.34 -1.91 11.12
N VAL A 53 0.50 -1.22 9.99
CA VAL A 53 0.66 0.23 9.87
C VAL A 53 -0.33 0.70 8.81
N LEU A 54 -1.22 1.63 9.16
CA LEU A 54 -2.25 2.17 8.25
C LEU A 54 -2.23 3.69 8.24
N GLY A 55 -2.68 4.25 7.13
CA GLY A 55 -2.78 5.69 6.91
C GLY A 55 -1.48 6.27 6.36
N ALA A 56 -1.59 7.31 5.53
CA ALA A 56 -0.42 7.91 4.90
C ALA A 56 0.56 8.52 5.92
N ASP A 57 0.04 9.02 7.04
CA ASP A 57 0.84 9.55 8.16
C ASP A 57 1.18 8.47 9.19
N ARG A 58 0.81 7.20 8.93
CA ARG A 58 1.10 6.03 9.75
C ARG A 58 0.54 6.15 11.17
N GLU A 59 -0.61 6.80 11.30
CA GLU A 59 -1.23 7.14 12.57
C GLU A 59 -1.82 5.92 13.30
N ILE A 60 -2.17 4.86 12.56
CA ILE A 60 -2.62 3.59 13.16
C ILE A 60 -1.48 2.58 13.08
N GLN A 61 -0.94 2.25 14.26
CA GLN A 61 0.08 1.22 14.43
C GLN A 61 -0.37 0.25 15.52
N ARG A 62 -0.36 -1.04 15.22
CA ARG A 62 -0.76 -2.10 16.15
C ARG A 62 0.14 -3.32 15.98
N SER A 63 0.31 -4.07 17.06
CA SER A 63 0.99 -5.35 17.05
C SER A 63 0.45 -6.30 18.11
N SER A 64 0.72 -7.59 17.94
CA SER A 64 0.33 -8.65 18.86
C SER A 64 1.40 -9.74 18.88
N ASP A 65 1.81 -10.16 20.08
CA ASP A 65 2.71 -11.28 20.31
C ASP A 65 2.00 -12.64 20.27
N ASP A 66 0.66 -12.69 20.19
CA ASP A 66 -0.15 -13.92 20.13
C ASP A 66 0.32 -15.08 21.04
N GLY A 67 0.58 -14.78 22.32
CA GLY A 67 1.00 -15.77 23.31
C GLY A 67 2.50 -16.10 23.31
N GLU A 68 3.31 -15.50 22.42
CA GLU A 68 4.76 -15.42 22.61
C GLU A 68 5.10 -14.59 23.87
N PRO A 69 6.32 -14.74 24.42
CA PRO A 69 6.78 -13.86 25.48
C PRO A 69 6.64 -12.39 25.07
N ALA A 70 6.12 -11.57 25.98
CA ALA A 70 5.79 -10.17 25.71
C ALA A 70 6.97 -9.40 25.11
N GLY A 71 6.71 -8.68 24.02
CA GLY A 71 7.68 -7.86 23.30
C GLY A 71 8.69 -8.63 22.45
N THR A 72 8.50 -9.94 22.25
CA THR A 72 9.44 -10.76 21.46
C THR A 72 9.02 -11.01 20.02
N ALA A 73 7.79 -10.67 19.64
CA ALA A 73 7.28 -10.90 18.29
C ALA A 73 6.63 -9.65 17.68
N GLY A 74 5.49 -9.20 18.21
CA GLY A 74 4.69 -8.13 17.62
C GLY A 74 5.42 -6.79 17.53
N ILE A 75 6.12 -6.37 18.59
CA ILE A 75 6.89 -5.12 18.59
C ILE A 75 8.06 -5.18 17.58
N PRO A 76 8.91 -6.23 17.58
CA PRO A 76 9.93 -6.41 16.54
C PRO A 76 9.38 -6.37 15.11
N MET A 77 8.26 -7.05 14.85
CA MET A 77 7.59 -7.03 13.54
C MET A 77 7.16 -5.61 13.15
N LEU A 78 6.54 -4.86 14.07
CA LEU A 78 6.14 -3.48 13.84
C LEU A 78 7.35 -2.59 13.55
N GLN A 79 8.44 -2.75 14.30
CA GLN A 79 9.68 -2.00 14.07
C GLN A 79 10.28 -2.29 12.69
N ALA A 80 10.21 -3.54 12.22
CA ALA A 80 10.65 -3.92 10.88
C ALA A 80 9.83 -3.20 9.78
N LEU A 81 8.50 -3.15 9.94
CA LEU A 81 7.64 -2.34 9.05
C LEU A 81 8.01 -0.86 9.12
N LEU A 82 8.27 -0.35 10.33
CA LEU A 82 8.54 1.06 10.55
C LEU A 82 9.87 1.51 9.94
N ALA A 83 10.87 0.64 9.96
CA ALA A 83 12.22 0.88 9.46
C ALA A 83 12.38 0.61 7.95
N ARG A 84 11.40 -0.01 7.28
CA ARG A 84 11.49 -0.29 5.84
C ARG A 84 11.54 1.03 5.06
N GLN A 85 12.60 1.19 4.29
CA GLN A 85 12.77 2.26 3.32
C GLN A 85 12.30 1.74 1.96
N THR A 86 11.38 2.45 1.30
CA THR A 86 10.93 2.07 -0.04
C THR A 86 11.51 2.95 -1.15
N ARG A 87 12.12 4.08 -0.79
CA ARG A 87 12.78 5.00 -1.71
C ARG A 87 14.30 5.01 -1.51
N ILE A 88 15.03 4.81 -2.60
CA ILE A 88 16.50 4.69 -2.62
C ILE A 88 17.18 6.06 -2.52
N ASP A 89 16.56 7.09 -3.07
CA ASP A 89 17.12 8.44 -3.26
C ASP A 89 16.95 9.35 -2.04
N GLU A 90 15.86 9.22 -1.28
CA GLU A 90 15.56 10.12 -0.15
C GLU A 90 15.66 9.44 1.24
N GLY A 91 15.97 8.15 1.33
CA GLY A 91 16.14 7.43 2.60
C GLY A 91 14.90 7.44 3.50
N GLY A 92 13.72 7.66 2.92
CA GLY A 92 12.45 7.80 3.65
C GLY A 92 11.92 6.47 4.16
N THR A 93 11.49 6.44 5.42
CA THR A 93 10.65 5.36 5.96
C THR A 93 9.19 5.73 5.76
N ASP A 94 8.57 5.13 4.75
CA ASP A 94 7.27 5.57 4.21
C ASP A 94 6.29 4.41 3.99
N LEU A 95 6.68 3.18 4.31
CA LEU A 95 5.81 2.03 4.17
C LEU A 95 4.59 2.13 5.10
N SER A 96 3.40 2.03 4.51
CA SER A 96 2.10 2.04 5.19
C SER A 96 1.04 1.25 4.39
N ASP A 97 -0.15 1.15 4.98
CA ASP A 97 -1.34 0.46 4.46
C ASP A 97 -1.09 -1.04 4.23
N LEU A 98 -0.55 -1.70 5.25
CA LEU A 98 -0.24 -3.11 5.23
C LEU A 98 -0.33 -3.78 6.61
N VAL A 99 -0.51 -5.09 6.56
CA VAL A 99 -0.41 -6.00 7.71
C VAL A 99 0.66 -7.05 7.43
N ALA A 100 1.51 -7.29 8.43
CA ALA A 100 2.43 -8.42 8.49
C ALA A 100 1.92 -9.42 9.53
N VAL A 101 1.94 -10.71 9.19
CA VAL A 101 1.58 -11.82 10.07
C VAL A 101 2.68 -12.86 9.99
N VAL A 102 3.13 -13.37 11.12
CA VAL A 102 4.10 -14.48 11.18
C VAL A 102 3.46 -15.63 11.93
N VAL A 103 3.25 -16.73 11.22
CA VAL A 103 2.80 -18.00 11.78
C VAL A 103 4.03 -18.80 12.19
N ARG A 104 4.04 -19.30 13.43
CA ARG A 104 5.18 -20.04 13.96
C ARG A 104 4.84 -21.47 14.36
N TYR A 105 5.63 -22.42 13.86
CA TYR A 105 5.70 -23.79 14.37
C TYR A 105 6.98 -23.99 15.19
N PHE A 106 6.85 -24.53 16.40
CA PHE A 106 7.97 -24.73 17.30
C PHE A 106 8.77 -26.00 16.97
N GLY A 107 10.06 -25.84 16.72
CA GLY A 107 10.97 -26.93 16.32
C GLY A 107 11.57 -27.79 17.42
N GLY A 108 11.11 -27.66 18.67
CA GLY A 108 11.68 -28.38 19.82
C GLY A 108 12.90 -27.71 20.47
N ILE A 109 13.50 -26.68 19.85
CA ILE A 109 14.67 -25.97 20.38
C ILE A 109 14.30 -24.52 20.73
N LYS A 110 14.48 -24.15 22.01
CA LYS A 110 14.20 -22.78 22.47
C LYS A 110 15.21 -21.78 21.88
N LEU A 111 14.68 -20.67 21.37
CA LEU A 111 15.48 -19.57 20.80
C LEU A 111 15.94 -18.55 21.87
N GLY A 112 15.23 -18.46 22.99
CA GLY A 112 15.38 -17.37 23.97
C GLY A 112 14.82 -16.05 23.44
N ALA A 113 14.64 -15.05 24.31
CA ALA A 113 13.96 -13.80 23.96
C ALA A 113 14.64 -13.06 22.78
N GLY A 114 15.96 -12.86 22.84
CA GLY A 114 16.70 -12.21 21.75
C GLY A 114 16.80 -13.06 20.47
N GLY A 115 16.58 -14.37 20.55
CA GLY A 115 16.45 -15.22 19.37
C GLY A 115 15.09 -15.08 18.70
N LEU A 116 14.01 -14.96 19.48
CA LEU A 116 12.67 -14.69 18.98
C LEU A 116 12.57 -13.33 18.31
N VAL A 117 13.08 -12.28 18.97
CA VAL A 117 13.11 -10.92 18.43
C VAL A 117 13.73 -10.91 17.03
N ARG A 118 14.90 -11.54 16.87
CA ARG A 118 15.57 -11.62 15.56
C ARG A 118 14.76 -12.44 14.56
N ALA A 119 14.27 -13.62 14.95
CA ALA A 119 13.50 -14.48 14.05
C ALA A 119 12.24 -13.80 13.48
N TYR A 120 11.48 -13.08 14.33
CA TYR A 120 10.29 -12.36 13.91
C TYR A 120 10.61 -11.15 13.04
N THR A 121 11.67 -10.41 13.36
CA THR A 121 12.17 -9.32 12.50
C THR A 121 12.57 -9.86 11.12
N ASP A 122 13.42 -10.90 11.10
CA ASP A 122 13.98 -11.46 9.87
C ASP A 122 12.87 -12.05 8.98
N ALA A 123 11.86 -12.71 9.56
CA ALA A 123 10.72 -13.24 8.81
C ALA A 123 9.91 -12.14 8.10
N VAL A 124 9.69 -11.01 8.77
CA VAL A 124 9.00 -9.85 8.15
C VAL A 124 9.86 -9.22 7.07
N VAL A 125 11.15 -8.97 7.35
CA VAL A 125 12.08 -8.37 6.38
C VAL A 125 12.19 -9.24 5.12
N GLN A 126 12.40 -10.55 5.28
CA GLN A 126 12.47 -11.49 4.16
C GLN A 126 11.19 -11.48 3.32
N THR A 127 10.02 -11.39 3.95
CA THR A 127 8.75 -11.31 3.22
C THR A 127 8.60 -9.98 2.47
N LEU A 128 9.06 -8.87 3.07
CA LEU A 128 9.07 -7.55 2.42
C LEU A 128 10.08 -7.45 1.28
N ASP A 129 11.19 -8.20 1.33
CA ASP A 129 12.17 -8.25 0.23
C ASP A 129 11.62 -8.96 -1.01
N ASN A 130 10.63 -9.86 -0.84
CA ASN A 130 9.92 -10.50 -1.94
C ASN A 130 8.75 -9.65 -2.48
N ALA A 131 8.36 -8.59 -1.77
CA ALA A 131 7.22 -7.76 -2.13
C ALA A 131 7.58 -6.68 -3.14
N HIS A 132 6.64 -6.36 -4.03
CA HIS A 132 6.73 -5.20 -4.92
C HIS A 132 5.96 -4.02 -4.30
N PHE A 133 6.51 -2.82 -4.41
CA PHE A 133 5.93 -1.62 -3.79
C PHE A 133 5.60 -0.58 -4.86
N ASP A 134 4.34 -0.15 -4.88
CA ASP A 134 3.92 1.05 -5.60
C ASP A 134 4.26 2.30 -4.77
N SER A 135 4.60 3.39 -5.46
CA SER A 135 4.66 4.71 -4.85
C SER A 135 3.24 5.21 -4.57
N ARG A 136 3.09 6.06 -3.55
CA ARG A 136 1.81 6.69 -3.24
C ARG A 136 1.98 8.19 -3.22
N GLU A 137 1.15 8.89 -3.98
CA GLU A 137 1.24 10.33 -4.13
C GLU A 137 -0.06 11.02 -3.78
N ARG A 138 0.06 12.18 -3.13
CA ARG A 138 -1.07 13.01 -2.75
C ARG A 138 -1.50 13.85 -3.95
N MET A 139 -2.57 13.41 -4.61
CA MET A 139 -3.07 14.05 -5.82
C MET A 139 -4.37 14.79 -5.57
N ARG A 140 -4.50 15.98 -6.14
CA ARG A 140 -5.77 16.64 -6.34
C ARG A 140 -6.49 15.97 -7.51
N VAL A 141 -7.70 15.49 -7.29
CA VAL A 141 -8.52 14.91 -8.35
C VAL A 141 -9.29 16.02 -9.04
N GLY A 142 -9.20 16.07 -10.36
CA GLY A 142 -9.98 16.93 -11.23
C GLY A 142 -10.86 16.11 -12.15
N THR A 143 -11.93 16.70 -12.63
CA THR A 143 -12.81 16.07 -13.62
C THR A 143 -13.05 17.00 -14.79
N VAL A 144 -13.08 16.45 -15.99
CA VAL A 144 -13.36 17.16 -17.23
C VAL A 144 -14.50 16.43 -17.91
N LEU A 145 -15.60 17.13 -18.16
CA LEU A 145 -16.68 16.60 -18.99
C LEU A 145 -16.28 16.81 -20.45
N VAL A 146 -16.51 15.83 -21.29
CA VAL A 146 -16.23 15.90 -22.73
C VAL A 146 -17.33 15.22 -23.51
N SER A 147 -17.51 15.60 -24.76
CA SER A 147 -18.42 14.89 -25.65
C SER A 147 -17.92 13.47 -25.94
N LEU A 148 -18.86 12.54 -26.19
CA LEU A 148 -18.53 11.16 -26.57
C LEU A 148 -17.67 11.07 -27.85
N ALA A 149 -17.78 12.07 -28.74
CA ALA A 149 -17.00 12.13 -29.97
C ALA A 149 -15.53 12.47 -29.71
N GLU A 150 -15.23 13.19 -28.62
CA GLU A 150 -13.90 13.70 -28.34
C GLU A 150 -13.17 12.96 -27.22
N VAL A 151 -13.88 12.18 -26.40
CA VAL A 151 -13.32 11.51 -25.21
C VAL A 151 -12.00 10.77 -25.49
N GLY A 152 -11.94 9.96 -26.54
CA GLY A 152 -10.74 9.21 -26.88
C GLY A 152 -9.56 10.11 -27.30
N ARG A 153 -9.83 11.21 -28.01
CA ARG A 153 -8.80 12.18 -28.40
C ARG A 153 -8.29 12.93 -27.17
N VAL A 154 -9.21 13.48 -26.37
CA VAL A 154 -8.88 14.31 -25.20
C VAL A 154 -8.16 13.48 -24.14
N GLU A 155 -8.62 12.25 -23.84
CA GLU A 155 -7.94 11.37 -22.89
C GLU A 155 -6.48 11.10 -23.32
N ASN A 156 -6.28 10.74 -24.59
CA ASN A 156 -4.95 10.48 -25.13
C ASN A 156 -4.04 11.71 -25.06
N GLU A 157 -4.55 12.90 -25.40
CA GLU A 157 -3.78 14.14 -25.31
C GLU A 157 -3.44 14.52 -23.86
N ILE A 158 -4.37 14.33 -22.91
CA ILE A 158 -4.12 14.55 -21.48
C ILE A 158 -2.99 13.62 -21.00
N ARG A 159 -3.07 12.32 -21.31
CA ARG A 159 -2.03 11.34 -20.98
C ARG A 159 -0.69 11.69 -21.64
N ALA A 160 -0.69 12.05 -22.92
CA ALA A 160 0.53 12.45 -23.65
C ALA A 160 1.17 13.72 -23.08
N SER A 161 0.39 14.57 -22.41
CA SER A 161 0.90 15.73 -21.69
C SER A 161 1.59 15.34 -20.36
N GLY A 162 1.46 14.10 -19.90
CA GLY A 162 2.01 13.64 -18.61
C GLY A 162 1.11 13.95 -17.41
N ILE A 163 -0.17 14.25 -17.65
CA ILE A 163 -1.19 14.27 -16.60
C ILE A 163 -1.72 12.85 -16.42
N GLU A 164 -1.81 12.40 -15.18
CA GLU A 164 -2.34 11.08 -14.86
C GLU A 164 -3.85 11.06 -15.08
N VAL A 165 -4.35 10.11 -15.89
CA VAL A 165 -5.78 9.86 -16.06
C VAL A 165 -6.17 8.66 -15.23
N LEU A 166 -6.99 8.93 -14.21
CA LEU A 166 -7.43 7.99 -13.18
C LEU A 166 -8.57 7.08 -13.66
N GLY A 167 -9.32 7.53 -14.66
CA GLY A 167 -10.43 6.78 -15.23
C GLY A 167 -11.34 7.67 -16.08
N THR A 168 -12.24 7.02 -16.81
CA THR A 168 -13.21 7.67 -17.68
C THR A 168 -14.57 7.01 -17.47
N ASP A 169 -15.54 7.79 -17.01
CA ASP A 169 -16.92 7.35 -16.81
C ASP A 169 -17.79 7.83 -17.97
N TYR A 170 -18.45 6.91 -18.66
CA TYR A 170 -19.33 7.23 -19.80
C TYR A 170 -20.74 7.54 -19.29
N LEU A 171 -21.22 8.75 -19.56
CA LEU A 171 -22.53 9.27 -19.19
C LEU A 171 -23.49 9.26 -20.39
N VAL A 172 -24.75 9.62 -20.18
CA VAL A 172 -25.80 9.59 -21.22
C VAL A 172 -25.51 10.59 -22.36
N ASP A 173 -24.90 11.73 -22.02
CA ASP A 173 -24.69 12.89 -22.90
C ASP A 173 -23.22 13.31 -23.01
N GLY A 174 -22.30 12.51 -22.48
CA GLY A 174 -20.87 12.81 -22.51
C GLY A 174 -20.04 11.73 -21.82
N ALA A 175 -18.77 12.03 -21.59
CA ALA A 175 -17.89 11.24 -20.75
C ALA A 175 -17.20 12.16 -19.75
N GLN A 176 -17.02 11.67 -18.54
CA GLN A 176 -16.31 12.37 -17.48
C GLN A 176 -14.93 11.72 -17.33
N ILE A 177 -13.88 12.46 -17.70
CA ILE A 177 -12.50 12.04 -17.52
C ILE A 177 -12.05 12.52 -16.13
N SER A 178 -11.63 11.58 -15.29
CA SER A 178 -11.00 11.85 -13.99
C SER A 178 -9.49 11.92 -14.15
N LEU A 179 -8.89 13.02 -13.70
CA LEU A 179 -7.44 13.25 -13.77
C LEU A 179 -6.85 13.53 -12.39
N GLY A 180 -5.60 13.12 -12.20
CA GLY A 180 -4.82 13.33 -10.99
C GLY A 180 -3.66 14.28 -11.27
N VAL A 181 -3.50 15.29 -10.41
CA VAL A 181 -2.29 16.13 -10.38
C VAL A 181 -1.77 16.23 -8.97
N PHE A 182 -0.47 16.47 -8.79
CA PHE A 182 0.06 16.81 -7.46
C PHE A 182 -0.75 17.92 -6.80
N ASP A 183 -1.08 17.76 -5.53
CA ASP A 183 -1.88 18.71 -4.75
C ASP A 183 -1.08 19.99 -4.40
N ARG A 184 -0.76 20.77 -5.44
CA ARG A 184 -0.06 22.05 -5.41
C ARG A 184 -0.75 23.00 -6.39
N GLU A 185 -0.99 24.25 -5.98
CA GLU A 185 -1.70 25.23 -6.83
C GLU A 185 -1.05 25.45 -8.20
N GLN A 186 0.29 25.44 -8.26
CA GLN A 186 1.02 25.53 -9.53
C GLN A 186 0.66 24.37 -10.47
N LYS A 187 0.58 23.14 -9.96
CA LYS A 187 0.31 21.94 -10.76
C LYS A 187 -1.14 21.88 -11.23
N LYS A 188 -2.07 22.31 -10.40
CA LYS A 188 -3.47 22.54 -10.81
C LYS A 188 -3.57 23.54 -11.95
N ARG A 189 -2.86 24.68 -11.84
CA ARG A 189 -2.88 25.72 -12.89
C ARG A 189 -2.27 25.21 -14.21
N GLU A 190 -1.11 24.56 -14.15
CA GLU A 190 -0.47 23.95 -15.31
C GLU A 190 -1.39 22.94 -16.02
N ALA A 191 -2.11 22.11 -15.26
CA ALA A 191 -3.07 21.17 -15.81
C ALA A 191 -4.30 21.85 -16.42
N GLN A 192 -4.83 22.89 -15.76
CA GLN A 192 -5.93 23.69 -16.29
C GLN A 192 -5.57 24.29 -17.66
N GLU A 193 -4.41 24.93 -17.77
CA GLU A 193 -3.91 25.54 -19.00
C GLU A 193 -3.79 24.50 -20.13
N ARG A 194 -3.32 23.29 -19.81
CA ARG A 194 -3.21 22.18 -20.76
C ARG A 194 -4.56 21.67 -21.23
N VAL A 195 -5.50 21.43 -20.33
CA VAL A 195 -6.85 20.96 -20.68
C VAL A 195 -7.59 21.98 -21.53
N ILE A 196 -7.48 23.27 -21.20
CA ILE A 196 -8.03 24.36 -22.01
C ILE A 196 -7.42 24.33 -23.42
N ALA A 197 -6.10 24.16 -23.56
CA ALA A 197 -5.46 24.08 -24.87
C ALA A 197 -5.95 22.88 -25.71
N ILE A 198 -6.05 21.69 -25.09
CA ILE A 198 -6.49 20.43 -25.73
C ILE A 198 -7.94 20.49 -26.22
N THR A 199 -8.78 21.18 -25.46
CA THR A 199 -10.23 21.29 -25.70
C THR A 199 -10.62 22.57 -26.45
N SER A 200 -9.63 23.31 -26.97
CA SER A 200 -9.85 24.61 -27.62
C SER A 200 -10.66 25.60 -26.74
N GLY A 201 -10.49 25.49 -25.43
CA GLY A 201 -11.14 26.31 -24.40
C GLY A 201 -12.60 25.95 -24.09
N GLN A 202 -13.10 24.83 -24.60
CA GLN A 202 -14.48 24.43 -24.40
C GLN A 202 -14.73 23.81 -23.02
N GLU A 203 -13.71 23.17 -22.44
CA GLU A 203 -13.86 22.43 -21.19
C GLU A 203 -12.90 22.93 -20.10
N ASN A 204 -13.35 22.81 -18.86
CA ASN A 204 -12.60 23.18 -17.68
C ASN A 204 -12.53 22.02 -16.70
N ILE A 205 -11.41 21.95 -15.98
CA ILE A 205 -11.27 21.02 -14.87
C ILE A 205 -12.11 21.52 -13.69
N VAL A 206 -13.02 20.67 -13.21
CA VAL A 206 -13.68 20.83 -11.91
C VAL A 206 -12.86 20.06 -10.87
N TRP A 207 -12.20 20.79 -9.99
CA TRP A 207 -11.36 20.22 -8.93
C TRP A 207 -12.22 19.72 -7.76
N GLY A 208 -11.97 18.48 -7.34
CA GLY A 208 -12.58 17.86 -6.17
C GLY A 208 -11.58 17.68 -5.02
N ASP A 209 -11.76 16.57 -4.29
CA ASP A 209 -10.96 16.26 -3.11
C ASP A 209 -9.53 15.83 -3.45
N THR A 210 -8.67 15.91 -2.43
CA THR A 210 -7.35 15.31 -2.45
C THR A 210 -7.47 13.82 -2.13
N ARG A 211 -6.80 12.98 -2.90
CA ARG A 211 -6.70 11.53 -2.65
C ARG A 211 -5.26 11.08 -2.71
N TRP A 212 -4.94 10.05 -1.94
CA TRP A 212 -3.70 9.29 -2.12
C TRP A 212 -3.91 8.30 -3.25
N ILE A 213 -3.06 8.37 -4.26
CA ILE A 213 -3.15 7.55 -5.47
C ILE A 213 -1.90 6.70 -5.56
N ASP A 214 -2.08 5.42 -5.84
CA ASP A 214 -0.96 4.50 -6.03
C ASP A 214 -0.47 4.60 -7.47
N ILE A 215 0.83 4.79 -7.61
CA ILE A 215 1.52 4.88 -8.88
C ILE A 215 2.46 3.68 -8.95
N PRO A 216 2.24 2.74 -9.87
CA PRO A 216 3.12 1.59 -10.06
C PRO A 216 4.56 2.04 -10.29
N CYS A 217 5.48 1.52 -9.48
CA CYS A 217 6.92 1.66 -9.73
C CYS A 217 7.32 0.58 -10.73
N PHE A 218 7.79 0.98 -11.93
CA PHE A 218 8.32 0.09 -12.96
C PHE A 218 9.82 -0.10 -12.83
#